data_AF-A0A940W742-F1
#
_entry.id   AF-A0A940W742-F1
#
_cell.length_a   1.000
_cell.length_b   1.000
_cell.length_c   1.000
_cell.angle_alpha   90.00
_cell.angle_beta   90.00
_cell.angle_gamma   90.00
#
_symmetry.space_group_name_H-M   'P 1'
#
loop_
_entity.id
_entity.type
_entity.pdbx_description
1 polymer ?
#
loop_
_entity_poly.entity_id
_entity_poly.type
_entity_poly.pdbx_seq_one_letter_code
_entity_poly.pdbx_strand_id
1 'polypeptide(L)'
;MPTLCMTSALDITRAVNPPRAAFLDFPLGHTTGKPREPELQREILVAALSSFESMTGPGSVKELPFRWSDDVEWKAKAYAGGDERAPRHDTPQYQDEEDRRRAEQEGPPSCLVCLS
;
A
#
# COMPACT_ATOMS: atom_id res chain seq x y z
N MET A 1 13.35 -11.22 13.85
CA MET A 1 12.16 -11.10 12.99
C MET A 1 12.61 -10.93 11.54
N PRO A 2 12.43 -11.92 10.64
CA PRO A 2 12.83 -11.82 9.24
C PRO A 2 11.74 -11.15 8.39
N THR A 3 11.45 -9.88 8.65
CA THR A 3 10.44 -9.11 7.90
C THR A 3 11.10 -8.13 6.93
N LEU A 4 10.39 -7.86 5.82
CA LEU A 4 10.74 -6.86 4.81
C LEU A 4 9.45 -6.18 4.37
N CYS A 5 9.49 -4.85 4.21
CA CYS A 5 8.38 -4.05 3.67
C CYS A 5 8.57 -3.85 2.16
N MET A 6 7.53 -4.03 1.36
CA MET A 6 7.51 -3.58 -0.04
C MET A 6 6.82 -2.22 -0.12
N THR A 7 7.41 -1.28 -0.86
CA THR A 7 7.01 0.13 -0.83
C THR A 7 7.27 0.84 -2.16
N SER A 8 6.52 1.92 -2.40
CA SER A 8 6.63 2.76 -3.59
C SER A 8 6.79 4.26 -3.28
N ALA A 9 6.96 4.62 -2.01
CA ALA A 9 7.27 5.99 -1.58
C ALA A 9 8.61 6.00 -0.83
N LEU A 10 9.71 6.27 -1.54
CA LEU A 10 11.07 6.11 -1.01
C LEU A 10 11.37 7.05 0.16
N ASP A 11 10.94 8.30 0.06
CA ASP A 11 11.09 9.33 1.08
C ASP A 11 10.35 8.95 2.37
N ILE A 12 9.08 8.56 2.26
CA ILE A 12 8.26 8.09 3.38
C ILE A 12 8.87 6.84 4.00
N THR A 13 9.32 5.90 3.16
CA THR A 13 9.96 4.65 3.63
C THR A 13 11.19 4.95 4.47
N ARG A 14 12.06 5.84 3.99
CA ARG A 14 13.27 6.24 4.72
C ARG A 14 12.93 6.94 6.03
N ALA A 15 11.89 7.78 6.05
CA ALA A 15 11.43 8.46 7.27
C ALA A 15 10.87 7.49 8.32
N VAL A 16 10.11 6.47 7.89
CA VAL A 16 9.59 5.42 8.78
C VAL A 16 10.70 4.49 9.30
N ASN A 17 11.80 4.36 8.55
CA ASN A 17 12.98 3.54 8.88
C ASN A 17 12.61 2.09 9.26
N PRO A 18 11.92 1.34 8.38
CA PRO A 18 11.62 -0.06 8.64
C PRO A 18 12.92 -0.89 8.72
N PRO A 19 12.94 -2.02 9.44
CA PRO A 19 14.14 -2.86 9.55
C PRO A 19 14.77 -3.22 8.20
N ARG A 20 13.94 -3.53 7.19
CA ARG A 20 14.33 -3.79 5.80
C ARG A 20 13.19 -3.37 4.87
N ALA A 21 13.52 -2.82 3.71
CA ALA A 21 12.53 -2.52 2.67
C ALA A 21 13.03 -2.83 1.26
N ALA A 22 12.15 -3.34 0.41
CA ALA A 22 12.34 -3.34 -1.05
C ALA A 22 11.49 -2.22 -1.65
N PHE A 23 12.15 -1.28 -2.31
CA PHE A 23 11.52 -0.16 -2.98
C PHE A 23 11.29 -0.49 -4.46
N LEU A 24 10.05 -0.29 -4.91
CA LEU A 24 9.62 -0.41 -6.30
C LEU A 24 9.06 0.93 -6.77
N ASP A 25 9.72 1.56 -7.73
CA ASP A 25 9.40 2.89 -8.26
C ASP A 25 8.18 2.87 -9.21
N PHE A 26 7.06 2.40 -8.68
CA PHE A 26 5.78 2.23 -9.35
C PHE A 26 4.75 3.17 -8.69
N PRO A 27 3.60 3.45 -9.33
CA PRO A 27 2.53 4.21 -8.68
C PRO A 27 2.09 3.56 -7.36
N LEU A 28 1.62 4.39 -6.42
CA LEU A 28 1.02 3.89 -5.18
C LEU A 28 -0.09 2.87 -5.50
N GLY A 29 -0.17 1.80 -4.70
CA GLY A 29 -1.07 0.67 -4.93
C GLY A 29 -0.53 -0.43 -5.86
N HIS A 30 0.65 -0.24 -6.47
CA HIS A 30 1.27 -1.19 -7.39
C HIS A 30 2.63 -1.71 -6.88
N THR A 31 2.80 -1.81 -5.56
CA THR A 31 4.05 -2.19 -4.88
C THR A 31 4.54 -3.60 -5.22
N THR A 32 3.72 -4.44 -5.85
CA THR A 32 4.04 -5.81 -6.26
C THR A 32 4.04 -6.02 -7.77
N GLY A 33 3.86 -4.97 -8.58
CA GLY A 33 3.92 -5.05 -10.04
C GLY A 33 2.71 -4.46 -10.76
N LYS A 34 2.69 -4.59 -12.09
CA LYS A 34 1.63 -4.06 -12.95
C LYS A 34 0.36 -4.91 -12.87
N PRO A 35 -0.83 -4.33 -13.03
CA PRO A 35 -2.06 -5.09 -13.09
C PRO A 35 -2.04 -6.07 -14.27
N ARG A 36 -2.53 -7.30 -14.04
CA ARG A 36 -2.67 -8.34 -15.07
C ARG A 36 -1.36 -8.80 -15.73
N GLU A 37 -0.22 -8.60 -15.06
CA GLU A 37 1.10 -9.11 -15.48
C GLU A 37 1.68 -10.05 -14.40
N PRO A 38 1.14 -11.27 -14.25
CA PRO A 38 1.52 -12.16 -13.14
C PRO A 38 2.98 -12.62 -13.20
N GLU A 39 3.57 -12.75 -14.38
CA GLU A 39 4.98 -13.09 -14.57
C GLU A 39 5.89 -11.99 -13.99
N LEU A 40 5.61 -10.73 -14.34
CA LEU A 40 6.32 -9.58 -13.79
C LEU A 40 6.15 -9.47 -12.27
N GLN A 41 4.93 -9.67 -11.77
CA GLN A 41 4.67 -9.66 -10.33
C GLN A 41 5.50 -10.73 -9.60
N ARG A 42 5.61 -11.93 -10.20
CA ARG A 42 6.43 -13.00 -9.66
C ARG A 42 7.91 -12.63 -9.65
N GLU A 43 8.43 -12.05 -10.73
CA GLU A 43 9.83 -11.59 -10.79
C GLU A 43 10.14 -10.53 -9.73
N ILE A 44 9.24 -9.58 -9.53
CA ILE A 44 9.34 -8.54 -8.49
C ILE A 44 9.39 -9.16 -7.09
N LEU A 45 8.49 -10.11 -6.80
CA LEU A 45 8.45 -10.78 -5.51
C LEU A 45 9.71 -11.60 -5.26
N VAL A 46 10.21 -12.31 -6.27
CA VAL A 46 11.48 -13.07 -6.18
C VAL A 46 12.63 -12.11 -5.89
N ALA A 47 12.75 -10.99 -6.61
CA ALA A 47 13.80 -10.01 -6.38
C ALA A 47 13.73 -9.37 -4.97
N ALA A 48 12.51 -9.08 -4.49
CA ALA A 48 12.30 -8.58 -3.14
C ALA A 48 12.74 -9.59 -2.07
N LEU A 49 12.36 -10.87 -2.22
CA LEU A 49 12.74 -11.92 -1.29
C LEU A 49 14.24 -12.23 -1.33
N SER A 50 14.85 -12.26 -2.51
CA SER A 50 16.31 -12.42 -2.66
C SER A 50 17.11 -11.28 -2.00
N SER A 51 16.48 -10.13 -1.73
CA SER A 51 17.13 -9.03 -1.01
C SER A 51 17.55 -9.42 0.41
N PHE A 52 16.89 -10.41 1.03
CA PHE A 52 17.29 -10.94 2.34
C PHE A 52 18.72 -11.50 2.36
N GLU A 53 19.24 -11.96 1.23
CA GLU A 53 20.61 -12.50 1.12
C GLU A 53 21.69 -11.42 1.21
N SER A 54 21.34 -10.18 0.87
CA SER A 54 22.30 -9.05 0.81
C SER A 54 22.07 -7.98 1.88
N MET A 55 20.90 -7.94 2.51
CA MET A 55 20.56 -6.97 3.55
C MET A 55 21.06 -7.42 4.93
N THR A 56 22.17 -6.82 5.37
CA THR A 56 22.84 -7.20 6.62
C THR A 56 22.52 -6.29 7.82
N GLY A 57 22.03 -5.07 7.59
CA GLY A 57 21.76 -4.07 8.63
C GLY A 57 20.30 -3.62 8.72
N PRO A 58 19.83 -3.16 9.90
CA PRO A 58 18.55 -2.50 10.01
C PRO A 58 18.52 -1.20 9.20
N GLY A 59 17.34 -0.80 8.71
CA GLY A 59 17.17 0.38 7.85
C GLY A 59 17.61 0.18 6.41
N SER A 60 17.99 -1.04 6.02
CA SER A 60 18.40 -1.33 4.64
C SER A 60 17.24 -1.17 3.68
N VAL A 61 17.43 -0.40 2.62
CA VAL A 61 16.45 -0.24 1.53
C VAL A 61 17.09 -0.69 0.22
N LYS A 62 16.49 -1.68 -0.44
CA LYS A 62 16.92 -2.15 -1.77
C LYS A 62 15.98 -1.59 -2.82
N GLU A 63 16.51 -0.85 -3.78
CA GLU A 63 15.76 -0.43 -4.96
C GLU A 63 15.74 -1.58 -5.97
N LEU A 64 14.54 -1.97 -6.42
CA LEU A 64 14.35 -3.06 -7.37
C LEU A 64 14.48 -2.55 -8.82
N PRO A 65 15.07 -3.33 -9.75
CA PRO A 65 15.44 -2.87 -11.08
C PRO A 65 14.29 -2.90 -12.11
N PHE A 66 13.04 -2.70 -11.68
CA PHE A 66 11.87 -2.74 -12.57
C PHE A 66 11.37 -1.33 -12.89
N ARG A 67 10.81 -1.16 -14.09
CA ARG A 67 10.26 0.12 -14.56
C ARG A 67 8.77 0.03 -14.85
N TRP A 68 8.03 1.05 -14.42
CA TRP A 68 6.60 1.16 -14.73
C TRP A 68 6.37 1.40 -16.23
N SER A 69 7.11 2.33 -16.82
CA SER A 69 7.13 2.61 -18.26
C SER A 69 8.49 3.18 -18.65
N ASP A 70 8.79 3.18 -19.94
CA ASP A 70 10.02 3.82 -20.46
C ASP A 70 9.98 5.34 -20.30
N ASP A 71 8.78 5.89 -20.36
CA ASP A 71 8.52 7.31 -20.19
C ASP A 71 8.19 7.64 -18.72
N VAL A 72 8.50 8.87 -18.29
CA VAL A 72 8.33 9.35 -16.89
C VAL A 72 7.06 10.18 -16.66
N GLU A 73 6.28 10.47 -17.71
CA GLU A 73 5.08 11.32 -17.62
C GLU A 73 4.03 10.74 -16.66
N TRP A 74 4.03 9.42 -16.47
CA TRP A 74 3.15 8.79 -15.49
C TRP A 74 3.36 9.34 -14.07
N LYS A 75 4.60 9.73 -13.72
CA LYS A 75 4.90 10.31 -12.40
C LYS A 75 4.23 11.66 -12.26
N ALA A 76 4.35 12.51 -13.27
CA ALA A 76 3.68 13.81 -13.27
C ALA A 76 2.16 13.65 -13.09
N LYS A 77 1.55 12.70 -13.82
CA LYS A 77 0.13 12.36 -13.65
C LYS A 77 -0.20 11.84 -12.25
N ALA A 78 0.65 10.99 -11.68
CA ALA A 78 0.45 10.43 -10.34
C ALA A 78 0.55 11.48 -9.23
N TYR A 79 1.41 12.50 -9.40
CA TYR A 79 1.57 13.61 -8.44
C TYR A 79 0.61 14.78 -8.68
N ALA A 80 0.00 14.89 -9.86
CA ALA A 80 -0.91 15.99 -10.20
C ALA A 80 -2.29 15.89 -9.52
N GLY A 81 -2.63 14.74 -8.94
CA GLY A 81 -3.90 14.53 -8.25
C GLY A 81 -4.04 15.44 -7.02
N GLY A 82 -5.16 16.14 -6.92
CA GLY A 82 -5.55 16.85 -5.70
C GLY A 82 -6.02 15.89 -4.60
N ASP A 83 -6.58 16.43 -3.53
CA ASP A 83 -7.25 15.60 -2.53
C ASP A 83 -8.60 15.09 -3.07
N GLU A 84 -8.57 13.94 -3.75
CA GLU A 84 -9.76 13.25 -4.27
C GLU A 84 -10.43 12.35 -3.22
N ARG A 85 -9.97 12.39 -1.95
CA ARG A 85 -10.58 11.57 -0.91
C ARG A 85 -12.03 12.00 -0.71
N ALA A 86 -12.91 11.02 -0.56
CA ALA A 86 -14.31 11.30 -0.21
C ALA A 86 -14.37 12.14 1.08
N PRO A 87 -15.32 13.08 1.18
CA PRO A 87 -15.52 13.83 2.41
C PRO A 87 -15.79 12.87 3.55
N ARG A 88 -15.31 13.23 4.75
CA ARG A 88 -15.66 12.48 5.95
C ARG A 88 -17.14 12.72 6.25
N HIS A 89 -17.91 11.64 6.29
CA HIS A 89 -19.31 11.66 6.69
C HIS A 89 -19.40 11.28 8.18
N ASP A 90 -20.36 11.88 8.88
CA ASP A 90 -20.79 11.48 10.22
C ASP A 90 -21.75 10.29 10.19
N THR A 91 -22.24 9.92 9.00
CA THR A 91 -23.08 8.76 8.76
C THR A 91 -22.26 7.53 8.34
N PRO A 92 -22.64 6.32 8.79
CA PRO A 92 -22.05 5.08 8.32
C PRO A 92 -22.11 4.95 6.79
N GLN A 93 -21.02 4.51 6.18
CA GLN A 93 -20.91 4.24 4.75
C GLN A 93 -20.92 2.71 4.54
N TYR A 94 -21.79 2.23 3.67
CA TYR A 94 -21.97 0.80 3.39
C TYR A 94 -21.47 0.47 1.98
N GLN A 95 -20.95 -0.75 1.78
CA GLN A 95 -20.51 -1.20 0.45
C GLN A 95 -21.72 -1.31 -0.49
N ASP A 96 -22.86 -1.79 0.02
CA ASP A 96 -24.13 -1.85 -0.69
C ASP A 96 -25.36 -1.74 0.24
N GLU A 97 -26.55 -1.86 -0.35
CA GLU A 97 -27.83 -1.77 0.35
C GLU A 97 -28.09 -2.96 1.29
N GLU A 98 -27.54 -4.13 0.99
CA GLU A 98 -27.71 -5.32 1.82
C GLU A 98 -26.93 -5.15 3.12
N ASP A 99 -25.70 -4.65 3.03
CA ASP A 99 -24.88 -4.30 4.19
C ASP A 99 -25.55 -3.28 5.11
N ARG A 100 -26.18 -2.24 4.52
CA ARG A 100 -26.95 -1.26 5.30
C ARG A 100 -28.06 -1.93 6.10
N ARG A 101 -28.87 -2.76 5.44
CA ARG A 101 -30.02 -3.43 6.08
C ARG A 101 -29.58 -4.34 7.21
N ARG A 102 -28.49 -5.10 7.04
CA ARG A 102 -27.96 -5.98 8.08
C ARG A 102 -27.51 -5.18 9.31
N ALA A 103 -26.74 -4.11 9.10
CA ALA A 103 -26.26 -3.26 10.18
C ALA A 103 -27.40 -2.54 10.94
N GLU A 104 -28.42 -2.07 10.23
CA GLU A 104 -29.59 -1.43 10.85
C GLU A 104 -30.49 -2.44 11.59
N GLN A 105 -30.58 -3.69 11.11
CA GLN A 105 -31.33 -4.77 11.77
C GLN A 105 -30.68 -5.25 13.07
N GLU A 106 -29.35 -5.29 13.12
CA GLU A 106 -28.60 -5.68 14.33
C GLU A 106 -28.59 -4.55 15.39
N GLY A 107 -28.93 -3.32 14.98
CA GLY A 107 -28.88 -2.13 15.83
C GLY A 107 -27.43 -1.71 16.16
N PRO A 108 -27.20 -0.50 16.68
CA PRO A 108 -25.86 -0.13 17.12
C PRO A 108 -25.43 -1.07 18.25
N PRO A 109 -24.23 -1.67 18.19
CA PRO A 109 -23.70 -2.39 19.34
C PRO A 109 -23.69 -1.41 20.52
N SER A 110 -24.13 -1.85 21.70
CA SER A 110 -24.02 -1.01 22.89
C SER A 110 -22.53 -0.72 23.11
N CYS A 111 -22.12 0.51 22.82
CA CYS A 111 -20.80 0.99 23.16
C CYS A 111 -20.69 0.98 24.68
N LEU A 112 -20.12 -0.08 25.26
CA LEU A 112 -19.95 -0.22 26.71
C LEU A 112 -19.13 0.93 27.32
N VAL A 113 -18.32 1.63 26.51
CA VAL A 113 -17.53 2.82 26.88
C VAL A 113 -18.37 4.10 26.89
N CYS A 114 -19.47 4.15 26.14
CA CYS A 114 -20.32 5.33 26.00
C CYS A 114 -21.44 5.38 27.05
N LEU A 115 -21.54 4.35 27.91
CA LEU A 115 -22.54 4.17 28.97
C LEU A 115 -22.01 4.52 30.39
N SER A 116 -20.76 4.96 30.51
CA SER A 116 -20.08 5.40 31.74
C SER A 116 -19.73 6.87 31.68
#